data_AF-A0A3N0EBN7-F1
#
_entry.id   AF-A0A3N0EBN7-F1
#
_cell.length_a   1.000
_cell.length_b   1.000
_cell.length_c   1.000
_cell.angle_alpha   90.00
_cell.angle_beta   90.00
_cell.angle_gamma   90.00
#
_symmetry.space_group_name_H-M   'P 1'
#
loop_
_entity.id
_entity.type
_entity.pdbx_description
1 polymer ?
#
loop_
_entity_poly.entity_id
_entity_poly.type
_entity_poly.pdbx_seq_one_letter_code
_entity_poly.pdbx_strand_id
1 'polypeptide(L)'
;MVAALWAVCLVGLVLWALLGGPAGIDAGWWVLYAVWLLPFVVLRSMTRGVAERPVARLDEREAKLRGRYLAIGYYTALCAGFAVAVYLVALSHADPTALARGAQLLLVAMGMAAAVPTVALGWTAPDDDPEDLETA
;
A
#
# COMPACT_ATOMS: atom_id res chain seq x y z
N MET A 1 -14.86 4.85 2.82
CA MET A 1 -15.20 4.16 1.54
C MET A 1 -13.98 3.86 0.66
N VAL A 2 -13.10 4.82 0.39
CA VAL A 2 -11.93 4.66 -0.51
C VAL A 2 -10.91 3.62 -0.03
N ALA A 3 -10.61 3.58 1.27
CA ALA A 3 -9.67 2.61 1.83
C ALA A 3 -10.19 1.16 1.79
N ALA A 4 -11.49 0.95 1.95
CA ALA A 4 -12.11 -0.38 1.82
C ALA A 4 -12.02 -0.89 0.38
N LEU A 5 -12.29 -0.02 -0.61
CA LEU A 5 -12.10 -0.33 -2.03
C LEU A 5 -10.65 -0.72 -2.33
N TRP A 6 -9.69 0.04 -1.81
CA TRP A 6 -8.26 -0.25 -1.97
C TRP A 6 -7.88 -1.63 -1.41
N ALA A 7 -8.41 -2.00 -0.23
CA ALA A 7 -8.17 -3.31 0.37
C ALA A 7 -8.78 -4.46 -0.45
N VAL A 8 -10.00 -4.28 -0.98
CA VAL A 8 -10.64 -5.28 -1.86
C VAL A 8 -9.83 -5.48 -3.14
N CYS A 9 -9.38 -4.39 -3.78
CA CYS A 9 -8.52 -4.47 -4.96
C CYS A 9 -7.17 -5.14 -4.68
N LEU A 10 -6.57 -4.90 -3.50
CA LEU A 10 -5.35 -5.58 -3.06
C LEU A 10 -5.56 -7.10 -2.94
N VAL A 11 -6.64 -7.53 -2.29
CA VAL A 11 -6.99 -8.95 -2.16
C VAL A 11 -7.20 -9.56 -3.55
N GLY A 12 -7.89 -8.85 -4.45
CA GLY A 12 -8.07 -9.27 -5.84
C GLY A 12 -6.74 -9.48 -6.58
N LEU A 13 -5.77 -8.57 -6.43
CA LEU A 13 -4.44 -8.69 -7.05
C LEU A 13 -3.66 -9.90 -6.54
N VAL A 14 -3.69 -10.13 -5.23
CA VAL A 14 -3.00 -11.27 -4.60
C VAL A 14 -3.66 -12.59 -5.03
N LEU A 15 -4.99 -12.67 -5.02
CA LEU A 15 -5.71 -13.86 -5.46
C LEU A 15 -5.49 -14.14 -6.94
N TRP A 16 -5.49 -13.12 -7.81
CA TRP A 16 -5.19 -13.30 -9.23
C TRP A 16 -3.76 -13.80 -9.43
N ALA A 17 -2.78 -13.25 -8.72
CA ALA A 17 -1.39 -13.72 -8.81
C ALA A 17 -1.24 -15.18 -8.37
N LEU A 18 -1.96 -15.61 -7.32
CA LEU A 18 -1.86 -16.97 -6.77
C LEU A 18 -2.68 -18.01 -7.55
N LEU A 19 -3.86 -17.64 -8.04
CA LEU A 19 -4.82 -18.55 -8.69
C LEU A 19 -4.79 -18.46 -10.22
N GLY A 20 -4.10 -17.47 -10.78
CA GLY A 20 -3.97 -17.25 -12.21
C GLY A 20 -3.22 -18.39 -12.91
N GLY A 21 -3.54 -18.58 -14.20
CA GLY A 21 -2.90 -19.56 -15.07
C GLY A 21 -1.39 -19.29 -15.31
N PRO A 22 -0.70 -20.19 -16.02
CA PRO A 22 0.76 -20.14 -16.22
C PRO A 22 1.25 -18.88 -16.96
N ALA A 23 0.37 -18.13 -17.60
CA ALA A 23 0.65 -16.83 -18.24
C ALA A 23 0.40 -15.63 -17.30
N GLY A 24 0.45 -15.83 -15.97
CA GLY A 24 -0.15 -15.00 -14.90
C GLY A 24 -0.01 -13.47 -14.95
N ILE A 25 0.88 -12.91 -15.79
CA ILE A 25 0.92 -11.50 -16.16
C ILE A 25 0.13 -11.30 -17.47
N ASP A 26 -1.18 -11.17 -17.38
CA ASP A 26 -2.04 -10.80 -18.50
C ASP A 26 -2.44 -9.31 -18.43
N ALA A 27 -3.08 -8.83 -19.50
CA ALA A 27 -3.54 -7.43 -19.56
C ALA A 27 -4.55 -7.10 -18.45
N GLY A 28 -5.33 -8.08 -17.98
CA GLY A 28 -6.32 -7.90 -16.92
C GLY A 28 -5.66 -7.60 -15.58
N TRP A 29 -4.58 -8.31 -15.25
CA TRP A 29 -3.81 -8.06 -14.03
C TRP A 29 -3.22 -6.65 -14.00
N TRP A 30 -2.66 -6.18 -15.12
CA TRP A 30 -2.14 -4.81 -15.22
C TRP A 30 -3.22 -3.74 -15.08
N VAL A 31 -4.40 -3.97 -15.67
CA VAL A 31 -5.55 -3.07 -15.51
C VAL A 31 -5.97 -3.01 -14.04
N LEU A 32 -6.07 -4.15 -13.37
CA LEU A 32 -6.42 -4.19 -11.94
C LEU A 32 -5.35 -3.50 -11.09
N TYR A 33 -4.07 -3.69 -11.41
CA TYR A 33 -2.96 -3.03 -10.72
C TYR A 33 -3.03 -1.51 -10.87
N ALA A 34 -3.28 -1.02 -12.09
CA ALA A 34 -3.46 0.41 -12.36
C ALA A 34 -4.67 0.99 -11.61
N VAL A 35 -5.80 0.29 -11.61
CA VAL A 35 -7.00 0.70 -10.86
C VAL A 35 -6.72 0.75 -9.36
N TRP A 36 -5.97 -0.22 -8.83
CA TRP A 36 -5.58 -0.25 -7.42
C TRP A 36 -4.64 0.90 -7.01
N LEU A 37 -3.81 1.40 -7.93
CA LEU A 37 -2.97 2.57 -7.68
C LEU A 37 -3.76 3.89 -7.63
N LEU A 38 -4.93 3.99 -8.27
CA LEU A 38 -5.70 5.24 -8.31
C LEU A 38 -6.11 5.74 -6.92
N PRO A 39 -6.71 4.92 -6.02
CA PRO A 39 -6.96 5.33 -4.64
C PRO A 39 -5.69 5.79 -3.93
N PHE A 40 -4.57 5.09 -4.12
CA PHE A 40 -3.29 5.48 -3.51
C PHE A 40 -2.86 6.88 -3.97
N VAL A 41 -2.95 7.20 -5.26
CA VAL A 41 -2.60 8.55 -5.76
C VAL A 41 -3.48 9.62 -5.13
N VAL A 42 -4.78 9.37 -5.01
CA VAL A 42 -5.73 10.30 -4.37
C VAL A 42 -5.38 10.51 -2.90
N LEU A 43 -5.26 9.43 -2.13
CA LEU A 43 -4.88 9.46 -0.71
C LEU A 43 -3.49 10.10 -0.50
N ARG A 44 -2.52 9.86 -1.39
CA ARG A 44 -1.19 10.48 -1.35
C ARG A 44 -1.29 11.99 -1.51
N SER A 45 -2.14 12.49 -2.41
CA SER A 45 -2.32 13.92 -2.61
C SER A 45 -2.84 14.64 -1.36
N MET A 46 -3.76 14.01 -0.62
CA MET A 46 -4.33 14.55 0.63
C MET A 46 -3.33 14.49 1.81
N THR A 47 -2.49 13.45 1.84
CA THR A 47 -1.51 13.25 2.94
C THR A 47 -0.15 13.91 2.71
N ARG A 48 0.09 14.50 1.52
CA ARG A 48 1.33 15.19 1.16
C ARG A 48 1.68 16.32 2.13
N GLY A 49 0.68 17.06 2.62
CA GLY A 49 0.88 18.15 3.57
C GLY A 49 1.56 17.71 4.87
N VAL A 50 1.25 16.51 5.37
CA VAL A 50 1.85 15.98 6.62
C VAL A 50 3.16 15.24 6.33
N ALA A 51 3.27 14.58 5.18
CA ALA A 51 4.43 13.75 4.83
C ALA A 51 5.66 14.54 4.37
N GLU A 52 5.47 15.67 3.68
CA GLU A 52 6.54 16.39 2.97
C GLU A 52 6.96 17.71 3.65
N ARG A 53 6.29 18.10 4.74
CA ARG A 53 6.70 19.28 5.53
C ARG A 53 8.09 19.07 6.17
N PRO A 54 8.97 20.10 6.14
CA PRO A 54 10.26 20.05 6.83
C PRO A 54 10.08 19.80 8.33
N VAL A 55 10.86 18.90 8.91
CA VAL A 55 10.76 18.52 10.33
C VAL A 55 10.93 19.72 11.26
N ALA A 56 11.76 20.71 10.86
CA ALA A 56 11.97 21.95 11.61
C ALA A 56 10.73 22.85 11.73
N ARG A 57 9.65 22.55 11.00
CA ARG A 57 8.36 23.27 11.05
C ARG A 57 7.21 22.41 11.59
N LEU A 58 7.48 21.18 12.03
CA LEU A 58 6.49 20.28 12.61
C LEU A 58 6.45 20.49 14.12
N ASP A 59 5.25 20.57 14.68
CA ASP A 59 5.06 20.48 16.14
C ASP A 59 5.43 19.08 16.66
N GLU A 60 5.72 18.92 17.95
CA GLU A 60 6.11 17.63 18.55
C GLU A 60 5.08 16.54 18.30
N ARG A 61 3.79 16.91 18.31
CA ARG A 61 2.67 16.02 18.01
C ARG A 61 2.70 15.53 16.56
N GLU A 62 2.93 16.42 15.61
CA GLU A 62 3.01 16.09 14.17
C GLU A 62 4.23 15.23 13.86
N ALA A 63 5.38 15.53 14.49
CA ALA A 63 6.60 14.74 14.36
C ALA A 63 6.41 13.30 14.85
N LYS A 64 5.77 13.12 16.02
CA LYS A 64 5.44 11.79 16.56
C LYS A 64 4.47 11.03 15.66
N LEU A 65 3.46 11.72 15.11
CA LEU A 65 2.50 11.13 14.17
C LEU A 65 3.21 10.61 12.91
N ARG A 66 4.05 11.45 12.29
CA ARG A 66 4.87 11.06 11.13
C ARG A 66 5.75 9.86 11.43
N GLY A 67 6.43 9.85 12.57
CA GLY A 67 7.26 8.72 13.01
C GLY A 67 6.47 7.41 13.11
N ARG A 68 5.25 7.46 13.67
CA ARG A 68 4.37 6.27 13.79
C ARG A 68 4.02 5.68 12.42
N TYR A 69 3.57 6.51 11.48
CA TYR A 69 3.16 5.99 10.16
C TYR A 69 4.34 5.58 9.27
N LEU A 70 5.51 6.21 9.43
CA LEU A 70 6.75 5.73 8.81
C LEU A 70 7.14 4.34 9.34
N ALA A 71 7.05 4.12 10.66
CA ALA A 71 7.31 2.81 11.24
C ALA A 71 6.31 1.74 10.72
N ILE A 72 5.03 2.08 10.61
CA ILE A 72 4.02 1.19 10.00
C ILE A 72 4.40 0.81 8.57
N GLY A 73 4.81 1.79 7.74
CA GLY A 73 5.27 1.54 6.38
C GLY A 73 6.50 0.63 6.32
N TYR A 74 7.47 0.88 7.20
CA TYR A 74 8.68 0.05 7.32
C TYR A 74 8.35 -1.40 7.67
N TYR A 75 7.56 -1.63 8.72
CA TYR A 75 7.17 -2.99 9.10
C TYR A 75 6.30 -3.67 8.04
N THR A 76 5.45 -2.92 7.35
CA THR A 76 4.66 -3.45 6.23
C THR A 76 5.58 -3.92 5.10
N ALA A 77 6.57 -3.11 4.71
CA ALA A 77 7.56 -3.47 3.70
C ALA A 77 8.33 -4.73 4.09
N LEU A 78 8.79 -4.78 5.34
CA LEU A 78 9.57 -5.90 5.86
C LEU A 78 8.75 -7.20 5.86
N CYS A 79 7.53 -7.18 6.41
CA CYS A 79 6.67 -8.35 6.49
C CYS A 79 6.20 -8.82 5.11
N ALA A 80 5.80 -7.89 4.23
CA ALA A 80 5.34 -8.23 2.89
C ALA A 80 6.50 -8.78 2.03
N GLY A 81 7.67 -8.15 2.08
CA GLY A 81 8.87 -8.64 1.42
C GLY A 81 9.31 -10.02 1.92
N PHE A 82 9.26 -10.24 3.24
CA PHE A 82 9.55 -11.54 3.84
C PHE A 82 8.56 -12.62 3.37
N ALA A 83 7.26 -12.33 3.32
CA ALA A 83 6.26 -13.26 2.82
C ALA A 83 6.51 -13.66 1.36
N VAL A 84 6.89 -12.71 0.50
CA VAL A 84 7.26 -12.98 -0.90
C VAL A 84 8.53 -13.83 -0.99
N ALA A 85 9.54 -13.53 -0.16
CA ALA A 85 10.77 -14.32 -0.11
C ALA A 85 10.49 -15.77 0.30
N VAL A 86 9.67 -15.98 1.34
CA VAL A 86 9.24 -17.33 1.77
C VAL A 86 8.51 -18.06 0.65
N TYR A 87 7.57 -17.39 -0.04
CA TYR A 87 6.87 -17.96 -1.19
C TYR A 87 7.84 -18.44 -2.28
N LEU A 88 8.81 -17.61 -2.66
CA LEU A 88 9.81 -17.94 -3.67
C LEU A 88 10.71 -19.10 -3.24
N VAL A 89 11.23 -19.07 -2.01
CA VAL A 89 12.09 -20.15 -1.49
C VAL A 89 11.32 -21.48 -1.42
N ALA A 90 10.06 -21.45 -1.00
CA ALA A 90 9.27 -22.67 -0.83
C ALA A 90 8.81 -23.30 -2.16
N LEU A 91 8.50 -22.48 -3.18
CA LEU A 91 7.80 -22.95 -4.38
C LEU A 91 8.59 -22.87 -5.69
N SER A 92 9.65 -22.06 -5.77
CA SER A 92 10.42 -21.89 -7.01
C SER A 92 11.07 -23.19 -7.53
N HIS A 93 11.36 -24.13 -6.64
CA HIS A 93 11.92 -25.44 -7.00
C HIS A 93 10.88 -26.43 -7.53
N ALA A 94 9.61 -26.25 -7.19
CA ALA A 94 8.53 -27.20 -7.48
C ALA A 94 7.63 -26.75 -8.64
N ASP A 95 7.46 -25.44 -8.83
CA ASP A 95 6.61 -24.86 -9.85
C ASP A 95 7.40 -23.81 -10.67
N PRO A 96 7.68 -24.07 -11.96
CA PRO A 96 8.36 -23.11 -12.83
C PRO A 96 7.64 -21.75 -12.93
N THR A 97 6.33 -21.70 -12.70
CA THR A 97 5.53 -20.47 -12.75
C THR A 97 5.62 -19.65 -11.46
N ALA A 98 6.12 -20.23 -10.36
CA ALA A 98 6.25 -19.55 -9.07
C ALA A 98 7.18 -18.34 -9.14
N LEU A 99 8.20 -18.35 -10.01
CA LEU A 99 9.07 -17.17 -10.16
C LEU A 99 8.30 -15.97 -10.72
N ALA A 100 7.48 -16.18 -11.76
CA ALA A 100 6.67 -15.12 -12.36
C ALA A 100 5.62 -14.59 -11.37
N ARG A 101 4.91 -15.49 -10.66
CA ARG A 101 3.95 -15.12 -9.61
C ARG A 101 4.63 -14.39 -8.46
N GLY A 102 5.82 -14.83 -8.05
CA GLY A 102 6.60 -14.18 -7.00
C GLY A 102 7.02 -12.76 -7.38
N ALA A 103 7.38 -12.51 -8.64
CA ALA A 103 7.65 -11.16 -9.14
C ALA A 103 6.40 -10.26 -9.09
N GLN A 104 5.21 -10.79 -9.42
CA GLN A 104 3.95 -10.06 -9.27
C GLN A 104 3.65 -9.73 -7.81
N LEU A 105 3.79 -10.72 -6.92
CA LEU A 105 3.59 -10.54 -5.49
C LEU A 105 4.57 -9.52 -4.91
N LEU A 106 5.82 -9.50 -5.40
CA LEU A 106 6.81 -8.49 -5.01
C LEU A 106 6.36 -7.08 -5.41
N LEU A 107 5.90 -6.91 -6.65
CA LEU A 107 5.42 -5.61 -7.14
C LEU A 107 4.19 -5.11 -6.36
N VAL A 108 3.28 -6.02 -5.99
CA VAL A 108 2.13 -5.72 -5.12
C VAL A 108 2.59 -5.38 -3.71
N ALA A 109 3.53 -6.14 -3.14
CA ALA A 109 4.10 -5.88 -1.81
C ALA A 109 4.77 -4.51 -1.71
N MET A 110 5.51 -4.10 -2.74
CA MET A 110 6.12 -2.76 -2.81
C MET A 110 5.06 -1.65 -2.85
N GLY A 111 4.03 -1.80 -3.69
CA GLY A 111 2.92 -0.85 -3.73
C GLY A 111 2.17 -0.77 -2.40
N MET A 112 1.97 -1.92 -1.74
CA MET A 112 1.29 -2.02 -0.45
C MET A 112 2.09 -1.28 0.62
N ALA A 113 3.41 -1.53 0.70
CA ALA A 113 4.29 -0.85 1.64
C ALA A 113 4.28 0.68 1.48
N ALA A 114 4.20 1.17 0.25
CA ALA A 114 4.12 2.60 -0.04
C ALA A 114 2.74 3.20 0.32
N ALA A 115 1.67 2.44 0.12
CA ALA A 115 0.29 2.93 0.31
C ALA A 115 -0.24 2.80 1.74
N VAL A 116 0.18 1.79 2.50
CA VAL A 116 -0.35 1.50 3.84
C VAL A 116 -0.20 2.67 4.83
N PRO A 117 0.93 3.42 4.91
CA PRO A 117 1.02 4.59 5.79
C PRO A 117 -0.04 5.64 5.49
N THR A 118 -0.28 5.89 4.21
CA THR A 118 -1.23 6.86 3.69
C THR A 118 -2.67 6.42 3.92
N VAL A 119 -2.97 5.14 3.67
CA VAL A 119 -4.29 4.53 3.93
C VAL A 119 -4.59 4.49 5.42
N ALA A 120 -3.62 4.10 6.24
CA ALA A 120 -3.76 4.07 7.70
C ALA A 120 -3.99 5.47 8.25
N LEU A 121 -3.25 6.48 7.77
CA LEU A 121 -3.46 7.87 8.17
C LEU A 121 -4.86 8.35 7.77
N GLY A 122 -5.28 8.14 6.52
CA GLY A 122 -6.61 8.51 6.05
C GLY A 122 -7.78 7.79 6.73
N TRP A 123 -7.54 6.62 7.35
CA TRP A 123 -8.55 5.93 8.17
C TRP A 123 -8.66 6.49 9.58
N THR A 124 -7.57 7.08 10.08
CA THR A 124 -7.46 7.52 11.49
C THR A 124 -7.50 9.03 11.67
N ALA A 125 -7.45 9.79 10.58
CA ALA A 125 -7.62 11.24 10.62
C ALA A 125 -9.05 11.53 11.12
N PRO A 126 -9.22 12.43 12.11
CA PRO A 126 -10.54 12.99 12.39
C PRO A 126 -11.11 13.57 11.09
N ASP A 127 -12.40 13.37 10.83
CA ASP A 127 -13.09 14.17 9.82
C ASP A 127 -13.04 15.61 10.34
N ASP A 128 -12.16 16.46 9.79
CA ASP A 128 -12.18 17.89 10.10
C ASP A 128 -13.51 18.43 9.53
N ASP A 129 -14.47 18.72 10.42
CA ASP A 129 -15.74 19.32 10.04
C ASP A 129 -15.42 20.72 9.46
N PRO A 130 -15.98 21.10 8.29
CA PRO A 130 -15.66 22.37 7.65
C PRO A 130 -15.97 23.60 8.52
N GLU A 131 -16.82 23.45 9.54
CA GLU A 131 -17.19 24.50 10.51
C GLU A 131 -16.04 24.88 11.47
N ASP A 132 -15.06 23.99 11.69
CA ASP A 132 -13.91 24.25 12.58
C ASP A 132 -12.82 25.11 11.92
N LEU A 133 -12.84 25.23 10.59
CA LEU A 133 -11.86 26.03 9.81
C LEU A 133 -12.29 27.50 9.64
N GLU A 134 -13.57 27.83 9.85
CA GLU A 134 -14.07 29.21 9.78
C GLU A 134 -13.91 29.98 11.10
N THR A 135 -13.55 29.31 12.19
CA THR A 135 -13.47 29.90 13.54
C THR A 135 -12.05 29.98 14.12
N ALA A 136 -11.02 29.56 13.37
CA ALA A 136 -9.59 29.64 13.76
C ALA A 136 -8.84 30.74 13.00
#